data_AF-K2MM96-F1
#
_entry.id   AF-K2MM96-F1
#
_cell.length_a   1.000
_cell.length_b   1.000
_cell.length_c   1.000
_cell.angle_alpha   90.00
_cell.angle_beta   90.00
_cell.angle_gamma   90.00
#
_symmetry.space_group_name_H-M   'P 1'
#
loop_
_entity.id
_entity.type
_entity.pdbx_description
1 polymer ?
#
loop_
_entity_poly.entity_id
_entity_poly.type
_entity_poly.pdbx_seq_one_letter_code
_entity_poly.pdbx_strand_id
1 'polypeptide(L)'
;MSWGNRSGCDFLQTKCNKTEKLDTKYPHMFCDANDNETLRCTSDRRHVGTCTASIVENKGTPADKDVCPVVSSYFYEASSGIKYNTCSDGTVTSLPGSLTGGDSWCLDAELVATKDNRKHKSVKGVCAQVLCEDGTVKVKYSGSSVFQLCSESTQLSVNLNGFEGSGKIRCPRYGEVCTIAANGSSLVIPSVLEDDKRDNEQKEQEGEASVVAPASSSAVEALTKASPADLPAAEYSSTEVPRAEASPAGENSEAPVVQAALQQPQQEVKQNR
;
A
#
# COMPACT_ATOMS: atom_id res chain seq x y z
N MET A 1 -15.85 -2.20 -4.71
CA MET A 1 -15.32 -1.74 -3.41
C MET A 1 -15.81 -2.65 -2.30
N SER A 2 -14.92 -3.11 -1.43
CA SER A 2 -15.24 -3.95 -0.26
C SER A 2 -15.80 -3.14 0.92
N TRP A 3 -15.36 -1.90 1.08
CA TRP A 3 -15.82 -0.99 2.13
C TRP A 3 -17.34 -0.75 2.08
N GLY A 4 -18.01 -0.91 3.22
CA GLY A 4 -19.46 -0.69 3.38
C GLY A 4 -20.35 -1.70 2.66
N ASN A 5 -19.77 -2.68 1.95
CA ASN A 5 -20.55 -3.62 1.16
C ASN A 5 -21.32 -4.58 2.06
N ARG A 6 -22.66 -4.57 1.94
CA ARG A 6 -23.59 -5.39 2.74
C ARG A 6 -23.42 -5.22 4.25
N SER A 7 -23.05 -4.02 4.71
CA SER A 7 -22.85 -3.72 6.14
C SER A 7 -24.15 -3.41 6.91
N GLY A 8 -25.30 -3.36 6.23
CA GLY A 8 -26.60 -3.08 6.84
C GLY A 8 -26.85 -1.59 7.12
N CYS A 9 -28.09 -1.26 7.52
CA CYS A 9 -28.50 0.14 7.76
C CYS A 9 -27.83 0.74 9.00
N ASP A 10 -27.58 -0.08 10.02
CA ASP A 10 -26.91 0.32 11.26
C ASP A 10 -25.58 1.02 11.02
N PHE A 11 -24.84 0.60 9.98
CA PHE A 11 -23.55 1.18 9.61
C PHE A 11 -23.65 2.68 9.28
N LEU A 12 -24.80 3.13 8.75
CA LEU A 12 -25.03 4.53 8.38
C LEU A 12 -25.82 5.30 9.45
N GLN A 13 -26.62 4.61 10.26
CA GLN A 13 -27.49 5.23 11.25
C GLN A 13 -26.82 5.45 12.60
N THR A 14 -25.89 4.57 12.97
CA THR A 14 -25.19 4.64 14.26
C THR A 14 -23.77 5.11 14.05
N LYS A 15 -23.35 6.11 14.83
CA LYS A 15 -21.95 6.56 14.88
C LYS A 15 -21.03 5.40 15.25
N CYS A 16 -19.86 5.32 14.62
CA CYS A 16 -18.93 4.23 14.85
C CYS A 16 -18.40 4.25 16.29
N ASN A 17 -18.19 5.42 16.89
CA ASN A 17 -17.74 5.57 18.28
C ASN A 17 -18.80 5.16 19.32
N LYS A 18 -20.07 5.04 18.91
CA LYS A 18 -21.19 4.55 19.74
C LYS A 18 -21.50 3.07 19.50
N THR A 19 -20.87 2.46 18.49
CA THR A 19 -21.10 1.06 18.16
C THR A 19 -20.22 0.18 19.03
N GLU A 20 -20.83 -0.64 19.89
CA GLU A 20 -20.09 -1.63 20.68
C GLU A 20 -19.40 -2.65 19.76
N LYS A 21 -18.14 -2.99 20.09
CA LYS A 21 -17.33 -3.97 19.35
C LYS A 21 -17.31 -3.72 17.83
N LEU A 22 -17.08 -2.47 17.45
CA LEU A 22 -17.04 -2.00 16.06
C LEU A 22 -16.11 -2.87 15.18
N ASP A 23 -14.95 -3.22 15.70
CA ASP A 23 -13.93 -4.08 15.07
C ASP A 23 -14.42 -5.52 14.86
N THR A 24 -15.34 -6.01 15.68
CA THR A 24 -15.95 -7.34 15.51
C THR A 24 -17.16 -7.27 14.57
N LYS A 25 -17.96 -6.19 14.63
CA LYS A 25 -19.12 -6.00 13.75
C LYS A 25 -18.69 -5.74 12.30
N TYR A 26 -17.57 -5.05 12.11
CA TYR A 26 -17.07 -4.59 10.82
C TYR A 26 -15.54 -4.82 10.68
N PRO A 27 -15.07 -6.08 10.76
CA PRO A 27 -13.64 -6.41 10.90
C PRO A 27 -12.79 -6.08 9.68
N HIS A 28 -13.40 -5.90 8.51
CA HIS A 28 -12.71 -5.53 7.27
C HIS A 28 -12.60 -4.01 7.07
N MET A 29 -13.18 -3.21 7.96
CA MET A 29 -13.20 -1.74 7.85
C MET A 29 -12.53 -1.09 9.07
N PHE A 30 -12.85 -1.57 10.26
CA PHE A 30 -12.40 -0.98 11.52
C PHE A 30 -11.56 -1.97 12.33
N CYS A 31 -10.82 -1.43 13.28
CA CYS A 31 -9.96 -2.20 14.17
C CYS A 31 -10.11 -1.76 15.63
N ASP A 32 -9.61 -2.56 16.55
CA ASP A 32 -9.61 -2.23 17.98
C ASP A 32 -8.49 -1.23 18.27
N ALA A 33 -8.86 -0.02 18.71
CA ALA A 33 -7.92 1.04 19.05
C ALA A 33 -6.97 0.66 20.21
N ASN A 34 -7.33 -0.33 21.02
CA ASN A 34 -6.46 -0.86 22.07
C ASN A 34 -5.41 -1.85 21.54
N ASP A 35 -5.59 -2.36 20.32
CA ASP A 35 -4.66 -3.28 19.65
C ASP A 35 -3.79 -2.55 18.62
N ASN A 36 -2.86 -1.75 19.13
CA ASN A 36 -1.94 -0.93 18.32
C ASN A 36 -0.64 -1.64 17.93
N GLU A 37 -0.39 -2.87 18.41
CA GLU A 37 0.83 -3.64 18.14
C GLU A 37 0.66 -4.69 17.04
N THR A 38 -0.57 -5.15 16.80
CA THR A 38 -0.85 -6.22 15.84
C THR A 38 -0.82 -5.69 14.41
N LEU A 39 -0.02 -6.34 13.56
CA LEU A 39 -0.02 -6.05 12.13
C LEU A 39 -1.31 -6.54 11.47
N ARG A 40 -1.96 -5.70 10.68
CA ARG A 40 -3.24 -5.96 10.02
C ARG A 40 -3.25 -5.38 8.61
N CYS A 41 -4.13 -5.87 7.75
CA CYS A 41 -4.33 -5.26 6.44
C CYS A 41 -5.18 -3.99 6.54
N THR A 42 -4.85 -2.98 5.74
CA THR A 42 -5.76 -1.88 5.46
C THR A 42 -6.99 -2.40 4.73
N SER A 43 -8.11 -1.67 4.80
CA SER A 43 -9.37 -2.12 4.18
C SER A 43 -9.30 -2.23 2.65
N ASP A 44 -8.43 -1.42 2.02
CA ASP A 44 -8.11 -1.51 0.60
C ASP A 44 -7.11 -2.64 0.27
N ARG A 45 -6.64 -3.39 1.27
CA ARG A 45 -5.66 -4.50 1.17
C ARG A 45 -4.32 -4.13 0.54
N ARG A 46 -3.96 -2.85 0.42
CA ARG A 46 -2.71 -2.43 -0.23
C ARG A 46 -1.53 -2.32 0.72
N HIS A 47 -1.79 -2.23 2.03
CA HIS A 47 -0.79 -1.94 3.04
C HIS A 47 -0.93 -2.85 4.28
N VAL A 48 0.19 -3.10 4.95
CA VAL A 48 0.24 -3.77 6.26
C VAL A 48 0.47 -2.75 7.36
N GLY A 49 -0.51 -2.52 8.22
CA GLY A 49 -0.48 -1.46 9.22
C GLY A 49 -0.79 -1.91 10.65
N THR A 50 -0.96 -0.94 11.54
CA THR A 50 -1.48 -1.14 12.90
C THR A 50 -2.70 -0.26 13.15
N CYS A 51 -3.48 -0.56 14.19
CA CYS A 51 -4.66 0.22 14.55
C CYS A 51 -4.28 1.54 15.24
N THR A 52 -3.76 2.49 14.47
CA THR A 52 -3.23 3.77 14.97
C THR A 52 -3.78 4.99 14.22
N ALA A 53 -4.58 4.78 13.18
CA ALA A 53 -5.25 5.83 12.44
C ALA A 53 -6.75 5.86 12.78
N SER A 54 -7.38 6.99 12.50
CA SER A 54 -8.82 7.14 12.66
C SER A 54 -9.42 7.96 11.52
N ILE A 55 -10.62 7.57 11.09
CA ILE A 55 -11.48 8.42 10.26
C ILE A 55 -12.25 9.34 11.21
N VAL A 56 -12.13 10.65 11.00
CA VAL A 56 -12.80 11.64 11.84
C VAL A 56 -13.83 12.39 11.01
N GLU A 57 -15.09 12.34 11.43
CA GLU A 57 -16.12 13.21 10.85
C GLU A 57 -15.82 14.66 11.25
N ASN A 58 -15.54 15.52 10.26
CA ASN A 58 -15.18 16.91 10.51
C ASN A 58 -16.39 17.83 10.74
N LYS A 59 -17.60 17.28 10.80
CA LYS A 59 -18.84 18.02 11.07
C LYS A 59 -19.20 17.94 12.55
N GLY A 60 -19.77 19.03 13.08
CA GLY A 60 -20.27 19.10 14.46
C GLY A 60 -19.26 19.65 15.47
N THR A 61 -19.66 19.63 16.75
CA THR A 61 -18.80 20.04 17.85
C THR A 61 -17.73 18.98 18.14
N PRO A 62 -16.59 19.30 18.78
CA PRO A 62 -15.57 18.30 19.13
C PRO A 62 -16.10 17.08 19.91
N ALA A 63 -17.14 17.28 20.73
CA ALA A 63 -17.79 16.21 21.50
C ALA A 63 -18.68 15.31 20.62
N ASP A 64 -19.13 15.81 19.47
CA ASP A 64 -20.00 15.08 18.54
C ASP A 64 -19.21 14.41 17.41
N LYS A 65 -17.90 14.61 17.31
CA LYS A 65 -17.11 14.03 16.21
C LYS A 65 -17.17 12.51 16.27
N ASP A 66 -17.54 11.90 15.16
CA ASP A 66 -17.44 10.46 15.01
C ASP A 66 -15.99 10.10 14.68
N VAL A 67 -15.38 9.26 15.51
CA VAL A 67 -13.96 8.87 15.40
C VAL A 67 -13.90 7.36 15.28
N CYS A 68 -13.61 6.89 14.08
CA CYS A 68 -13.61 5.47 13.75
C CYS A 68 -12.18 4.95 13.63
N PRO A 69 -11.74 4.04 14.51
CA PRO A 69 -10.40 3.47 14.42
C PRO A 69 -10.25 2.62 13.16
N VAL A 70 -9.20 2.87 12.40
CA VAL A 70 -8.85 2.16 11.17
C VAL A 70 -7.36 1.80 11.17
N VAL A 71 -7.02 0.80 10.34
CA VAL A 71 -5.63 0.40 10.18
C VAL A 71 -4.89 1.51 9.43
N SER A 72 -3.80 2.00 10.02
CA SER A 72 -2.95 3.02 9.42
C SER A 72 -2.14 2.43 8.27
N SER A 73 -2.12 3.11 7.13
CA SER A 73 -1.17 2.79 6.03
C SER A 73 0.25 3.26 6.33
N TYR A 74 0.56 3.74 7.54
CA TYR A 74 1.91 4.09 7.93
C TYR A 74 2.38 3.14 9.02
N PHE A 75 3.49 2.44 8.73
CA PHE A 75 4.15 1.61 9.70
C PHE A 75 5.30 2.40 10.34
N TYR A 76 5.07 2.90 11.57
CA TYR A 76 6.10 3.62 12.31
C TYR A 76 7.00 2.64 13.06
N GLU A 77 8.20 2.40 12.54
CA GLU A 77 9.25 1.67 13.25
C GLU A 77 10.26 2.67 13.82
N ALA A 78 10.23 2.83 15.16
CA ALA A 78 11.05 3.82 15.86
C ALA A 78 12.57 3.69 15.61
N SER A 79 13.04 2.49 15.25
CA SER A 79 14.46 2.23 14.97
C SER A 79 14.92 2.63 13.57
N SER A 80 14.02 2.94 12.63
CA SER A 80 14.38 3.08 11.21
C SER A 80 13.84 4.34 10.51
N GLY A 81 13.06 5.17 11.21
CA GLY A 81 12.30 6.24 10.55
C GLY A 81 11.13 5.64 9.78
N ILE A 82 10.18 6.47 9.35
CA ILE A 82 8.93 6.01 8.70
C ILE A 82 9.24 5.01 7.57
N LYS A 83 8.69 3.79 7.67
CA LYS A 83 8.78 2.81 6.59
C LYS A 83 7.45 2.71 5.85
N TYR A 84 7.55 2.70 4.52
CA TYR A 84 6.44 2.32 3.66
C TYR A 84 6.12 0.84 3.90
N ASN A 85 4.84 0.54 3.99
CA ASN A 85 4.30 -0.78 4.25
C ASN A 85 3.42 -1.26 3.09
N THR A 86 3.64 -0.67 1.92
CA THR A 86 2.95 -0.96 0.68
C THR A 86 3.35 -2.34 0.19
N CYS A 87 2.38 -3.22 -0.01
CA CYS A 87 2.68 -4.57 -0.48
C CYS A 87 3.21 -4.57 -1.91
N SER A 88 2.73 -3.64 -2.75
CA SER A 88 3.15 -3.52 -4.15
C SER A 88 4.59 -3.03 -4.33
N ASP A 89 5.24 -2.56 -3.27
CA ASP A 89 6.60 -2.03 -3.31
C ASP A 89 7.63 -3.12 -2.96
N GLY A 90 8.32 -3.63 -3.98
CA GLY A 90 9.34 -4.67 -3.82
C GLY A 90 10.58 -4.25 -3.01
N THR A 91 10.75 -2.96 -2.69
CA THR A 91 11.85 -2.49 -1.83
C THR A 91 11.55 -2.71 -0.33
N VAL A 92 10.28 -2.95 0.03
CA VAL A 92 9.85 -3.18 1.40
C VAL A 92 10.20 -4.59 1.85
N THR A 93 11.23 -4.71 2.69
CA THR A 93 11.73 -6.00 3.22
C THR A 93 11.52 -6.15 4.73
N SER A 94 11.04 -5.12 5.41
CA SER A 94 10.88 -5.10 6.87
C SER A 94 9.61 -5.75 7.39
N LEU A 95 8.68 -6.12 6.49
CA LEU A 95 7.39 -6.70 6.88
C LEU A 95 7.56 -8.19 7.19
N PRO A 96 7.32 -8.63 8.44
CA PRO A 96 7.55 -10.00 8.83
C PRO A 96 6.58 -10.95 8.11
N GLY A 97 7.09 -12.06 7.59
CA GLY A 97 6.31 -13.08 6.87
C GLY A 97 5.73 -12.64 5.52
N SER A 98 6.09 -11.45 5.03
CA SER A 98 5.51 -10.86 3.83
C SER A 98 6.38 -11.11 2.59
N LEU A 99 5.73 -11.27 1.44
CA LEU A 99 6.33 -11.24 0.11
C LEU A 99 5.78 -10.02 -0.63
N THR A 100 6.63 -9.00 -0.81
CA THR A 100 6.31 -7.74 -1.49
C THR A 100 6.74 -7.78 -2.96
N GLY A 101 6.15 -6.91 -3.78
CA GLY A 101 6.38 -6.85 -5.23
C GLY A 101 5.15 -6.36 -6.00
N GLY A 102 5.27 -6.06 -7.28
CA GLY A 102 4.25 -5.33 -8.06
C GLY A 102 2.81 -5.87 -7.95
N ASP A 103 2.65 -7.20 -7.85
CA ASP A 103 1.35 -7.88 -7.74
C ASP A 103 1.02 -8.37 -6.32
N SER A 104 1.72 -7.84 -5.32
CA SER A 104 1.52 -8.24 -3.93
C SER A 104 0.42 -7.45 -3.24
N TRP A 105 -0.48 -8.19 -2.60
CA TRP A 105 -1.60 -7.68 -1.81
C TRP A 105 -1.46 -8.09 -0.34
N CYS A 106 -2.04 -7.29 0.55
CA CYS A 106 -2.18 -7.65 1.95
C CYS A 106 -3.33 -8.64 2.13
N LEU A 107 -2.99 -9.84 2.61
CA LEU A 107 -3.92 -10.91 2.93
C LEU A 107 -4.02 -11.07 4.44
N ASP A 108 -5.23 -11.33 4.92
CA ASP A 108 -5.47 -11.57 6.34
C ASP A 108 -4.77 -12.87 6.75
N ALA A 109 -4.10 -12.85 7.90
CA ALA A 109 -3.31 -13.97 8.38
C ALA A 109 -3.56 -14.25 9.86
N GLU A 110 -3.08 -15.39 10.31
CA GLU A 110 -2.99 -15.77 11.72
C GLU A 110 -1.60 -16.35 11.94
N LEU A 111 -0.68 -15.49 12.37
CA LEU A 111 0.71 -15.81 12.62
C LEU A 111 1.09 -15.39 14.03
N VAL A 112 1.66 -16.34 14.78
CA VAL A 112 2.17 -16.13 16.14
C VAL A 112 3.67 -15.95 16.05
N ALA A 113 4.17 -14.77 16.42
CA ALA A 113 5.60 -14.50 16.40
C ALA A 113 6.31 -15.32 17.49
N THR A 114 7.53 -15.78 17.21
CA THR A 114 8.37 -16.44 18.23
C THR A 114 8.74 -15.49 19.34
N LYS A 115 9.00 -16.02 20.54
CA LYS A 115 9.43 -15.23 21.73
C LYS A 115 10.67 -14.36 21.50
N ASP A 116 11.51 -14.69 20.50
CA ASP A 116 12.68 -13.90 20.12
C ASP A 116 12.31 -12.68 19.26
N ASN A 117 11.19 -12.72 18.54
CA ASN A 117 10.64 -11.61 17.74
C ASN A 117 9.80 -10.67 18.61
N ARG A 118 10.45 -9.96 19.54
CA ARG A 118 9.79 -9.09 20.54
C ARG A 118 9.02 -7.86 19.99
N LYS A 119 8.99 -7.62 18.68
CA LYS A 119 8.41 -6.38 18.11
C LYS A 119 6.89 -6.44 17.87
N HIS A 120 6.35 -7.58 17.42
CA HIS A 120 4.92 -7.76 17.20
C HIS A 120 4.47 -9.06 17.85
N LYS A 121 3.56 -8.98 18.83
CA LYS A 121 3.03 -10.15 19.53
C LYS A 121 2.18 -11.04 18.61
N SER A 122 1.55 -10.47 17.58
CA SER A 122 0.81 -11.21 16.58
C SER A 122 0.83 -10.50 15.22
N VAL A 123 0.83 -11.28 14.15
CA VAL A 123 0.75 -10.78 12.77
C VAL A 123 -0.54 -11.33 12.16
N LYS A 124 -1.46 -10.41 11.83
CA LYS A 124 -2.76 -10.70 11.23
C LYS A 124 -2.90 -10.20 9.79
N GLY A 125 -1.85 -9.63 9.22
CA GLY A 125 -1.81 -9.21 7.82
C GLY A 125 -0.40 -9.40 7.26
N VAL A 126 -0.30 -10.01 6.08
CA VAL A 126 0.96 -10.22 5.36
C VAL A 126 0.80 -9.91 3.89
N CYS A 127 1.86 -9.42 3.25
CA CYS A 127 1.85 -9.29 1.79
C CYS A 127 2.10 -10.65 1.13
N ALA A 128 1.38 -10.93 0.05
CA ALA A 128 1.61 -12.08 -0.81
C ALA A 128 1.30 -11.72 -2.26
N GLN A 129 2.02 -12.30 -3.20
CA GLN A 129 1.76 -12.12 -4.62
C GLN A 129 0.44 -12.79 -4.99
N VAL A 130 -0.40 -12.06 -5.72
CA VAL A 130 -1.69 -12.55 -6.18
C VAL A 130 -1.67 -12.62 -7.70
N LEU A 131 -2.15 -13.75 -8.23
CA LEU A 131 -2.37 -13.95 -9.64
C LEU A 131 -3.85 -14.28 -9.84
N CYS A 132 -4.50 -13.51 -10.71
CA CYS A 132 -5.92 -13.62 -11.00
C CYS A 132 -6.11 -14.22 -12.39
N GLU A 133 -6.68 -15.42 -12.47
CA GLU A 133 -6.91 -16.14 -13.73
C GLU A 133 -8.31 -16.78 -13.71
N ASP A 134 -9.08 -16.59 -14.78
CA ASP A 134 -10.40 -17.23 -14.97
C ASP A 134 -11.38 -17.07 -13.78
N GLY A 135 -11.37 -15.91 -13.13
CA GLY A 135 -12.20 -15.66 -11.94
C GLY A 135 -11.70 -16.33 -10.66
N THR A 136 -10.52 -16.96 -10.69
CA THR A 136 -9.88 -17.60 -9.55
C THR A 136 -8.69 -16.80 -9.04
N VAL A 137 -8.38 -16.94 -7.76
CA VAL A 137 -7.24 -16.30 -7.10
C VAL A 137 -6.19 -17.35 -6.80
N LYS A 138 -4.96 -17.11 -7.24
CA LYS A 138 -3.78 -17.89 -6.86
C LYS A 138 -2.85 -17.01 -6.04
N VAL A 139 -2.28 -17.56 -4.98
CA VAL A 139 -1.45 -16.82 -4.04
C VAL A 139 -0.07 -17.46 -3.94
N LYS A 140 0.96 -16.63 -3.97
CA LYS A 140 2.33 -17.00 -3.62
C LYS A 140 2.77 -16.18 -2.42
N TYR A 141 3.01 -16.86 -1.31
CA TYR A 141 3.42 -16.24 -0.04
C TYR A 141 4.91 -16.45 0.22
N SER A 142 5.46 -15.76 1.22
CA SER A 142 6.88 -15.85 1.58
C SER A 142 7.29 -17.30 1.89
N GLY A 143 8.42 -17.75 1.36
CA GLY A 143 8.86 -19.16 1.48
C GLY A 143 8.18 -20.15 0.53
N SER A 144 7.17 -19.74 -0.24
CA SER A 144 6.62 -20.54 -1.34
C SER A 144 7.27 -20.16 -2.67
N SER A 145 7.69 -21.15 -3.46
CA SER A 145 8.21 -20.94 -4.82
C SER A 145 7.11 -20.93 -5.88
N VAL A 146 5.94 -21.51 -5.59
CA VAL A 146 4.85 -21.78 -6.55
C VAL A 146 3.56 -21.10 -6.11
N PHE A 147 2.76 -20.65 -7.08
CA PHE A 147 1.41 -20.15 -6.85
C PHE A 147 0.46 -21.28 -6.45
N GLN A 148 -0.25 -21.09 -5.35
CA GLN A 148 -1.24 -22.04 -4.84
C GLN A 148 -2.65 -21.50 -5.05
N LEU A 149 -3.58 -22.38 -5.42
CA LEU A 149 -4.98 -22.01 -5.57
C LEU A 149 -5.56 -21.58 -4.23
N CYS A 150 -6.16 -20.38 -4.19
CA CYS A 150 -6.72 -19.78 -2.99
C CYS A 150 -8.22 -19.54 -3.21
N SER A 151 -9.04 -20.51 -2.82
CA SER A 151 -10.51 -20.37 -2.97
C SER A 151 -11.06 -19.41 -1.93
N GLU A 152 -12.05 -18.58 -2.28
CA GLU A 152 -12.62 -17.61 -1.35
C GLU A 152 -13.03 -18.26 -0.02
N SER A 153 -12.80 -17.57 1.10
CA SER A 153 -13.10 -18.03 2.47
C SER A 153 -12.34 -19.28 2.95
N THR A 154 -11.43 -19.84 2.16
CA THR A 154 -10.52 -20.90 2.61
C THR A 154 -9.29 -20.33 3.31
N GLN A 155 -8.51 -21.21 3.96
CA GLN A 155 -7.28 -20.84 4.65
C GLN A 155 -6.15 -21.74 4.18
N LEU A 156 -5.04 -21.13 3.79
CA LEU A 156 -3.79 -21.81 3.47
C LEU A 156 -2.97 -21.97 4.75
N SER A 157 -2.53 -23.20 5.04
CA SER A 157 -1.58 -23.44 6.12
C SER A 157 -0.17 -23.14 5.61
N VAL A 158 0.53 -22.26 6.29
CA VAL A 158 1.86 -21.78 5.88
C VAL A 158 2.87 -21.99 7.00
N ASN A 159 4.09 -22.36 6.64
CA ASN A 159 5.20 -22.41 7.59
C ASN A 159 6.20 -21.32 7.19
N LEU A 160 6.25 -20.26 8.01
CA LEU A 160 7.06 -19.08 7.76
C LEU A 160 8.16 -19.00 8.81
N ASN A 161 9.39 -18.71 8.37
CA ASN A 161 10.51 -18.51 9.27
C ASN A 161 10.24 -17.34 10.23
N GLY A 162 10.57 -17.52 11.51
CA GLY A 162 10.37 -16.49 12.55
C GLY A 162 9.00 -16.51 13.24
N PHE A 163 8.15 -17.50 12.93
CA PHE A 163 6.85 -17.72 13.55
C PHE A 163 6.76 -19.09 14.22
N GLU A 164 5.94 -19.20 15.27
CA GLU A 164 5.70 -20.46 15.98
C GLU A 164 4.67 -21.31 15.24
N GLY A 165 5.07 -22.52 14.86
CA GLY A 165 4.18 -23.50 14.25
C GLY A 165 3.72 -23.13 12.84
N SER A 166 2.61 -23.73 12.42
CA SER A 166 1.96 -23.42 11.15
C SER A 166 1.07 -22.19 11.30
N GLY A 167 1.38 -21.14 10.56
CA GLY A 167 0.49 -20.00 10.35
C GLY A 167 -0.67 -20.32 9.40
N LYS A 168 -1.60 -19.38 9.32
CA LYS A 168 -2.69 -19.45 8.34
C LYS A 168 -2.78 -18.15 7.56
N ILE A 169 -3.02 -18.24 6.26
CA ILE A 169 -3.37 -17.10 5.40
C ILE A 169 -4.79 -17.31 4.89
N ARG A 170 -5.67 -16.34 5.09
CA ARG A 170 -7.04 -16.37 4.59
C ARG A 170 -7.06 -15.94 3.13
N CYS A 171 -7.75 -16.72 2.31
CA CYS A 171 -7.91 -16.39 0.91
C CYS A 171 -8.86 -15.20 0.74
N PRO A 172 -8.43 -14.14 0.02
CA PRO A 172 -9.27 -12.98 -0.24
C PRO A 172 -10.40 -13.35 -1.20
N ARG A 173 -11.39 -12.46 -1.32
CA ARG A 173 -12.36 -12.56 -2.40
C ARG A 173 -11.75 -12.04 -3.71
N TYR A 174 -12.17 -12.59 -4.84
CA TYR A 174 -11.71 -12.15 -6.16
C TYR A 174 -11.90 -10.64 -6.33
N GLY A 175 -13.07 -10.13 -5.94
CA GLY A 175 -13.40 -8.69 -6.02
C GLY A 175 -12.58 -7.76 -5.11
N GLU A 176 -11.75 -8.29 -4.21
CA GLU A 176 -10.90 -7.48 -3.33
C GLU A 176 -9.50 -7.26 -3.89
N VAL A 177 -9.02 -8.16 -4.75
CA VAL A 177 -7.61 -8.18 -5.21
C VAL A 177 -7.45 -8.28 -6.73
N CYS A 178 -8.53 -8.53 -7.47
CA CYS A 178 -8.49 -8.75 -8.93
C CYS A 178 -9.22 -7.68 -9.76
N THR A 179 -9.90 -6.70 -9.14
CA THR A 179 -10.64 -5.65 -9.87
C THR A 179 -9.85 -4.37 -10.10
N ILE A 180 -8.69 -4.25 -9.45
CA ILE A 180 -7.76 -3.12 -9.54
C ILE A 180 -6.33 -3.67 -9.43
N ALA A 181 -5.32 -2.92 -9.85
CA ALA A 181 -3.93 -3.30 -9.65
C ALA A 181 -3.52 -3.10 -8.19
N ALA A 182 -2.53 -3.86 -7.71
CA ALA A 182 -2.05 -3.78 -6.31
C ALA A 182 -1.46 -2.40 -5.97
N ASN A 183 -0.86 -1.74 -6.95
CA ASN A 183 -0.39 -0.36 -6.81
C ASN A 183 -1.54 0.68 -6.79
N GLY A 184 -2.79 0.27 -7.00
CA GLY A 184 -3.99 1.12 -7.04
C GLY A 184 -4.34 1.67 -8.42
N SER A 185 -3.60 1.33 -9.48
CA SER A 185 -3.95 1.75 -10.84
C SER A 185 -5.15 0.96 -11.39
N SER A 186 -5.82 1.55 -12.37
CA SER A 186 -6.85 0.83 -13.15
C SER A 186 -6.21 -0.32 -13.92
N LEU A 187 -6.92 -1.45 -14.00
CA LEU A 187 -6.59 -2.56 -14.91
C LEU A 187 -7.16 -2.35 -16.32
N VAL A 188 -8.06 -1.37 -16.48
CA VAL A 188 -8.66 -1.04 -17.76
C VAL A 188 -7.70 -0.14 -18.55
N ILE A 189 -7.29 -0.61 -19.72
CA ILE A 189 -6.58 0.21 -20.71
C ILE A 189 -7.62 1.14 -21.35
N PRO A 190 -7.45 2.47 -21.28
CA PRO A 190 -8.35 3.38 -21.97
C PRO A 190 -8.35 3.11 -23.48
N SER A 191 -9.54 3.06 -24.09
CA SER A 191 -9.73 2.74 -25.51
C SER A 191 -8.93 3.63 -26.47
N VAL A 192 -8.61 4.86 -26.05
CA VAL A 192 -7.77 5.80 -26.80
C VAL A 192 -6.36 5.25 -27.05
N LEU A 193 -5.82 4.43 -26.14
CA LEU A 193 -4.51 3.77 -26.30
C LEU A 193 -4.59 2.49 -27.15
N GLU A 194 -5.80 1.93 -27.33
CA GLU A 194 -6.03 0.75 -28.17
C GLU A 194 -6.13 1.10 -29.66
N ASP A 195 -6.48 2.36 -30.00
CA ASP A 195 -6.44 2.87 -31.37
C ASP A 195 -4.99 3.12 -31.82
N ASP A 196 -4.15 3.74 -30.97
CA ASP A 196 -2.72 3.97 -31.28
C ASP A 196 -1.94 2.67 -31.51
N LYS A 197 -2.30 1.59 -30.80
CA LYS A 197 -1.64 0.28 -30.97
C LYS A 197 -2.06 -0.40 -32.27
N ARG A 198 -3.33 -0.30 -32.68
CA ARG A 198 -3.82 -0.83 -33.97
C ARG A 198 -3.19 -0.12 -35.16
N ASP A 199 -2.96 1.18 -35.05
CA ASP A 199 -2.28 1.97 -36.08
C ASP A 199 -0.77 1.63 -36.18
N ASN A 200 -0.15 1.21 -35.08
CA ASN A 200 1.27 0.81 -35.06
C ASN A 200 1.48 -0.63 -35.56
N GLU A 201 0.59 -1.57 -35.18
CA GLU A 201 0.61 -2.96 -35.67
C GLU A 201 0.31 -3.04 -37.18
N GLN A 202 -0.53 -2.16 -37.72
CA GLN A 202 -0.76 -2.04 -39.17
C GLN A 202 0.46 -1.49 -39.92
N LYS A 203 1.19 -0.53 -39.34
CA LYS A 203 2.43 0.01 -39.93
C LYS A 203 3.58 -1.00 -39.96
N GLU A 204 3.68 -1.89 -38.97
CA GLU A 204 4.69 -2.96 -38.98
C GLU A 204 4.35 -4.04 -40.03
N GLN A 205 3.07 -4.38 -40.23
CA GLN A 205 2.64 -5.35 -41.26
C GLN A 205 2.77 -4.81 -42.69
N GLU A 206 2.51 -3.53 -42.94
CA GLU A 206 2.78 -2.91 -44.26
C GLU A 206 4.28 -2.75 -44.56
N GLY A 207 5.13 -2.67 -43.52
CA GLY A 207 6.58 -2.64 -43.66
C GLY A 207 7.21 -3.96 -44.11
N GLU A 208 6.63 -5.10 -43.72
CA GLU A 208 7.13 -6.44 -44.09
C GLU A 208 6.64 -6.93 -45.46
N ALA A 209 5.50 -6.45 -45.96
CA ALA A 209 4.95 -6.87 -47.25
C ALA A 209 5.67 -6.27 -48.48
N SER A 210 6.54 -5.28 -48.29
CA SER A 210 7.21 -4.57 -49.40
C SER A 210 8.58 -5.14 -49.80
N VAL A 211 9.06 -6.23 -49.19
CA VAL A 211 10.39 -6.80 -49.51
C VAL A 211 10.27 -8.15 -50.22
N VAL A 212 9.86 -8.15 -51.49
CA VAL A 212 10.00 -9.31 -52.40
C VAL A 212 10.67 -8.91 -53.73
N ALA A 213 12.01 -9.07 -53.75
CA ALA A 213 12.92 -9.54 -54.83
C ALA A 213 13.18 -8.72 -56.13
N PRO A 214 14.28 -8.96 -56.92
CA PRO A 214 15.48 -9.78 -56.68
C PRO A 214 16.88 -9.11 -56.95
N ALA A 215 17.91 -9.76 -56.37
CA ALA A 215 19.35 -9.93 -56.69
C ALA A 215 20.15 -8.97 -57.62
N SER A 216 21.34 -8.50 -57.17
CA SER A 216 22.66 -8.89 -57.71
C SER A 216 23.91 -8.32 -56.97
N SER A 217 24.82 -9.23 -56.63
CA SER A 217 26.31 -9.22 -56.56
C SER A 217 27.17 -8.12 -55.89
N SER A 218 28.14 -8.65 -55.12
CA SER A 218 29.59 -8.36 -55.00
C SER A 218 30.13 -7.51 -53.82
N ALA A 219 30.86 -8.22 -52.94
CA ALA A 219 32.21 -7.97 -52.36
C ALA A 219 32.70 -6.52 -52.23
N VAL A 220 33.31 -6.05 -51.12
CA VAL A 220 34.57 -6.48 -50.48
C VAL A 220 34.78 -5.78 -49.11
N GLU A 221 35.80 -6.25 -48.38
CA GLU A 221 36.26 -5.99 -47.00
C GLU A 221 36.64 -4.55 -46.55
N ALA A 222 36.80 -4.44 -45.22
CA ALA A 222 37.90 -3.80 -44.46
C ALA A 222 37.69 -2.42 -43.77
N LEU A 223 37.64 -2.50 -42.43
CA LEU A 223 38.45 -1.81 -41.39
C LEU A 223 38.74 -0.29 -41.40
N THR A 224 38.78 0.24 -40.16
CA THR A 224 39.52 1.40 -39.59
C THR A 224 38.89 2.81 -39.51
N LYS A 225 38.43 3.15 -38.29
CA LYS A 225 38.80 4.30 -37.41
C LYS A 225 39.11 5.68 -38.03
N ALA A 226 38.27 6.69 -37.72
CA ALA A 226 38.68 8.04 -37.25
C ALA A 226 37.46 8.94 -36.91
N SER A 227 37.65 9.82 -35.93
CA SER A 227 36.83 11.00 -35.51
C SER A 227 37.58 12.28 -35.98
N PRO A 228 37.21 13.56 -35.71
CA PRO A 228 35.94 14.24 -35.34
C PRO A 228 35.64 15.55 -36.16
N ALA A 229 34.53 16.22 -35.78
CA ALA A 229 34.24 17.68 -35.77
C ALA A 229 33.76 18.41 -37.05
N ASP A 230 32.58 19.05 -36.98
CA ASP A 230 32.46 20.52 -36.95
C ASP A 230 31.06 21.04 -36.51
N LEU A 231 31.09 22.20 -35.83
CA LEU A 231 30.05 23.05 -35.18
C LEU A 231 29.29 23.96 -36.19
N PRO A 232 28.30 24.87 -35.87
CA PRO A 232 28.15 25.77 -34.69
C PRO A 232 26.71 25.95 -34.10
N ALA A 233 26.53 26.36 -32.81
CA ALA A 233 26.38 27.72 -32.22
C ALA A 233 25.28 28.60 -32.89
N ALA A 234 24.39 29.38 -32.25
CA ALA A 234 24.28 30.02 -30.94
C ALA A 234 22.86 30.64 -30.73
N GLU A 235 22.54 31.01 -29.46
CA GLU A 235 21.64 32.11 -28.94
C GLU A 235 20.12 32.12 -29.25
N TYR A 236 19.19 32.58 -28.39
CA TYR A 236 19.10 33.63 -27.35
C TYR A 236 17.91 33.27 -26.40
N SER A 237 17.92 33.40 -25.06
CA SER A 237 17.98 34.56 -24.13
C SER A 237 16.66 35.33 -23.87
N SER A 238 16.49 35.66 -22.58
CA SER A 238 15.64 36.69 -21.91
C SER A 238 14.38 36.15 -21.21
N THR A 239 14.37 35.87 -19.89
CA THR A 239 14.34 36.76 -18.69
C THR A 239 13.20 37.77 -18.66
N GLU A 240 12.32 37.68 -17.64
CA GLU A 240 12.15 38.75 -16.65
C GLU A 240 11.40 38.28 -15.39
N VAL A 241 12.01 38.61 -14.25
CA VAL A 241 11.47 38.65 -12.88
C VAL A 241 11.28 40.13 -12.56
N PRO A 242 10.38 40.51 -11.63
CA PRO A 242 10.71 41.62 -10.76
C PRO A 242 10.81 41.19 -9.29
N ARG A 243 11.88 41.68 -8.69
CA ARG A 243 12.29 41.64 -7.29
C ARG A 243 11.97 43.01 -6.66
N ALA A 244 11.60 43.02 -5.38
CA ALA A 244 11.78 44.07 -4.35
C ALA A 244 10.57 44.07 -3.40
N GLU A 245 10.64 44.31 -2.09
CA GLU A 245 11.72 44.51 -1.12
C GLU A 245 11.09 44.48 0.30
N ALA A 246 11.96 44.32 1.30
CA ALA A 246 11.88 44.82 2.68
C ALA A 246 10.84 44.25 3.68
N SER A 247 11.41 43.66 4.74
CA SER A 247 10.80 43.46 6.06
C SER A 247 10.36 44.79 6.70
N PRO A 248 9.50 44.71 7.73
CA PRO A 248 10.04 45.03 9.05
C PRO A 248 9.68 44.00 10.12
N ALA A 249 10.47 44.05 11.20
CA ALA A 249 10.33 43.29 12.42
C ALA A 249 9.03 43.62 13.16
N GLY A 250 8.44 42.60 13.79
CA GLY A 250 7.34 42.70 14.73
C GLY A 250 7.36 41.48 15.65
N GLU A 251 7.76 41.71 16.88
CA GLU A 251 7.79 40.78 18.01
C GLU A 251 6.42 40.14 18.30
N ASN A 252 6.46 38.99 18.98
CA ASN A 252 5.38 38.25 19.64
C ASN A 252 4.62 37.23 18.77
N SER A 253 4.96 35.95 18.95
CA SER A 253 3.96 34.88 19.00
C SER A 253 4.48 33.69 19.82
N GLU A 254 3.87 33.60 20.99
CA GLU A 254 3.81 32.51 21.94
C GLU A 254 3.59 31.15 21.25
N ALA A 255 4.35 30.14 21.68
CA ALA A 255 4.16 28.76 21.26
C ALA A 255 2.82 28.21 21.76
N PRO A 256 2.06 27.41 20.98
CA PRO A 256 0.91 26.72 21.54
C PRO A 256 1.41 25.54 22.39
N VAL A 257 1.11 25.65 23.68
CA VAL A 257 1.36 24.71 24.76
C VAL A 257 0.79 23.32 24.44
N VAL A 258 1.65 22.30 24.46
CA VAL A 258 1.26 20.89 24.52
C VAL A 258 0.77 20.60 25.93
N GLN A 259 -0.54 20.54 26.15
CA GLN A 259 -1.10 20.09 27.43
C GLN A 259 -1.12 18.56 27.47
N ALA A 260 -0.11 17.99 28.12
CA ALA A 260 -0.12 16.61 28.60
C ALA A 260 -0.84 16.57 29.96
N ALA A 261 -2.07 16.04 29.99
CA ALA A 261 -2.75 15.72 31.24
C ALA A 261 -2.29 14.35 31.75
N LEU A 262 -1.30 14.35 32.64
CA LEU A 262 -0.96 13.22 33.52
C LEU A 262 -1.96 13.21 34.68
N GLN A 263 -2.81 12.19 34.75
CA GLN A 263 -3.59 11.89 35.96
C GLN A 263 -2.87 10.76 36.73
N GLN A 264 -2.33 11.10 37.90
CA GLN A 264 -1.90 10.14 38.92
C GLN A 264 -3.08 9.84 39.86
N PRO A 265 -3.26 8.59 40.33
CA PRO A 265 -4.25 8.28 41.35
C PRO A 265 -3.72 8.59 42.76
N GLN A 266 -4.53 9.30 43.56
CA GLN A 266 -4.28 9.48 44.99
C GLN A 266 -4.63 8.21 45.77
N GLN A 267 -3.69 7.74 46.60
CA GLN A 267 -3.96 6.78 47.67
C GLN A 267 -4.19 7.54 48.98
N GLU A 268 -5.41 7.48 49.51
CA GLU A 268 -5.71 7.83 50.90
C GLU A 268 -5.08 6.81 51.85
N VAL A 269 -4.15 7.25 52.70
CA VAL A 269 -3.72 6.50 53.89
C VAL A 269 -4.59 6.95 55.05
N LYS A 270 -5.54 6.11 55.46
CA LYS A 270 -6.24 6.24 56.74
C LYS A 270 -5.38 5.59 57.83
N GLN A 271 -4.85 6.45 58.70
CA GLN A 271 -4.19 6.07 59.94
C GLN A 271 -5.26 5.96 61.04
N ASN A 272 -5.41 4.78 61.64
CA ASN A 272 -6.06 4.67 62.95
C ASN A 272 -5.63 3.39 63.69
N ARG A 273 -5.15 3.64 64.92
CA ARG A 273 -4.86 2.75 66.06
C ARG A 273 -3.48 2.14 66.18
#